data_AF-A0A7T8GV16-F1
#
_entry.id   AF-A0A7T8GV16-F1
#
_cell.length_a   1.000
_cell.length_b   1.000
_cell.length_c   1.000
_cell.angle_alpha   90.00
_cell.angle_beta   90.00
_cell.angle_gamma   90.00
#
_symmetry.space_group_name_H-M   'P 1'
#
loop_
_entity.id
_entity.type
_entity.pdbx_description
1 polymer ?
#
loop_
_entity_poly.entity_id
_entity_poly.type
_entity_poly.pdbx_seq_one_letter_code
_entity_poly.pdbx_strand_id
1 'polypeptide(L)'
;MFQTLAGILEETDPEPSFSQLVHNHLSLLLEEFERYFPTTKDPRTDKEWIRNPFLNKPGKSMSLQEEEQLLEIANDGGLKGMFETTTLPGFWIK
;
A
#
# COMPACT_ATOMS: atom_id res chain seq x y z
N MET A 1 12.05 17.15 -11.84
CA MET A 1 12.82 16.11 -11.13
C MET A 1 12.52 16.27 -9.65
N PHE A 2 12.21 15.18 -8.95
CA PHE A 2 12.08 15.23 -7.49
C PHE A 2 13.48 15.31 -6.87
N GLN A 3 13.64 16.16 -5.86
CA GLN A 3 14.90 16.29 -5.14
C GLN A 3 15.16 15.00 -4.35
N THR A 4 16.42 14.56 -4.33
CA THR A 4 16.85 13.42 -3.51
C THR A 4 17.03 13.87 -2.06
N LEU A 5 16.87 12.95 -1.11
CA LEU A 5 17.14 13.23 0.31
C LEU A 5 18.54 13.84 0.49
N ALA A 6 19.54 13.31 -0.21
CA ALA A 6 20.91 13.84 -0.18
C ALA A 6 20.99 15.32 -0.60
N GLY A 7 20.29 15.72 -1.66
CA GLY A 7 20.25 17.12 -2.10
C GLY A 7 19.54 18.05 -1.11
N ILE A 8 18.48 17.55 -0.44
CA ILE A 8 17.78 18.32 0.61
C ILE A 8 18.69 18.50 1.84
N LEU A 9 19.44 17.45 2.20
CA LEU A 9 20.37 17.48 3.35
C LEU A 9 21.57 18.40 3.10
N GLU A 10 22.10 18.46 1.86
CA GLU A 10 23.18 19.38 1.47
C GLU A 10 22.76 20.86 1.55
N GLU A 11 21.50 21.18 1.21
CA GLU A 11 21.04 22.58 1.25
C GLU A 11 20.61 23.07 2.65
N THR A 12 20.23 22.16 3.55
CA THR A 12 19.57 22.53 4.81
C THR A 12 20.46 22.36 6.05
N ASP A 13 21.65 21.76 5.92
CA ASP A 13 22.53 21.29 7.02
C ASP A 13 21.75 20.94 8.30
N PRO A 14 20.83 19.95 8.22
CA PRO A 14 19.89 19.70 9.28
C PRO A 14 20.60 19.03 10.46
N GLU A 15 20.13 19.33 11.67
CA GLU A 15 20.69 18.75 12.88
C GLU A 15 20.81 17.22 12.79
N PRO A 16 21.83 16.61 13.42
CA PRO A 16 22.00 15.14 13.45
C PRO A 16 20.74 14.39 13.89
N SER A 17 19.92 15.04 14.73
CA SER A 17 18.62 14.56 15.20
C SER A 17 17.60 14.32 14.06
N PHE A 18 17.66 15.10 12.98
CA PHE A 18 16.79 14.95 11.81
C PHE A 18 17.10 13.68 11.03
N SER A 19 18.39 13.38 10.80
CA SER A 19 18.78 12.14 10.12
C SER A 19 18.32 10.90 10.89
N GLN A 20 18.40 10.93 12.23
CA GLN A 20 17.90 9.86 13.09
C GLN A 20 16.38 9.76 13.06
N LEU A 21 15.67 10.88 13.04
CA LEU A 21 14.21 10.90 12.90
C LEU A 21 13.77 10.27 11.57
N VAL A 22 14.40 10.66 10.46
CA VAL A 22 14.11 10.10 9.13
C VAL A 22 14.40 8.60 9.11
N HIS A 23 15.56 8.18 9.62
CA HIS A 23 15.92 6.76 9.69
C HIS A 23 14.88 5.95 10.49
N ASN A 24 14.53 6.41 11.69
CA ASN A 24 13.53 5.74 12.53
C ASN A 24 12.16 5.64 11.84
N HIS A 25 11.74 6.72 11.17
CA HIS A 25 10.49 6.72 10.42
C HIS A 25 10.53 5.73 9.25
N LEU A 26 11.62 5.69 8.48
CA LEU A 26 11.78 4.75 7.37
C LEU A 26 11.84 3.30 7.85
N SER A 27 12.47 3.02 8.99
CA SER A 27 12.45 1.68 9.61
C SER A 27 11.04 1.24 9.99
N LEU A 28 10.27 2.10 10.65
CA LEU A 28 8.87 1.80 11.01
C LEU A 28 8.00 1.61 9.76
N LEU A 29 8.21 2.45 8.74
CA LEU A 29 7.50 2.33 7.48
C LEU A 29 7.82 0.99 6.81
N LEU A 30 9.08 0.56 6.82
CA LEU A 30 9.48 -0.73 6.27
C LEU A 30 8.76 -1.88 6.98
N GLU A 31 8.72 -1.87 8.32
CA GLU A 31 8.00 -2.89 9.10
C GLU A 31 6.50 -2.96 8.74
N GLU A 32 5.85 -1.82 8.53
CA GLU A 32 4.46 -1.79 8.05
C GLU A 32 4.34 -2.34 6.62
N PHE A 33 5.28 -2.00 5.72
CA PHE A 33 5.30 -2.57 4.37
C PHE A 33 5.38 -4.10 4.39
N GLU A 34 6.18 -4.70 5.28
CA GLU A 34 6.28 -6.16 5.41
C GLU A 34 4.96 -6.82 5.85
N ARG A 35 4.07 -6.10 6.53
CA ARG A 35 2.74 -6.61 6.92
C ARG A 35 1.79 -6.72 5.73
N TYR A 36 1.91 -5.82 4.76
CA TYR A 36 1.02 -5.76 3.60
C TYR A 36 1.60 -6.45 2.37
N PHE A 37 2.93 -6.44 2.22
CA PHE A 37 3.64 -7.02 1.09
C PHE A 37 4.64 -8.08 1.59
N PRO A 38 4.50 -9.34 1.16
CA PRO A 38 5.44 -10.39 1.53
C PRO A 38 6.87 -10.00 1.12
N THR A 39 7.82 -10.05 2.05
CA THR A 39 9.25 -9.79 1.76
C THR A 39 9.88 -10.81 0.82
N THR A 40 9.24 -11.96 0.64
CA THR A 40 9.70 -13.08 -0.19
C THR A 40 9.34 -12.93 -1.67
N LYS A 41 8.51 -11.95 -2.02
CA LYS A 41 8.09 -11.69 -3.40
C LYS A 41 8.22 -10.22 -3.71
N ASP A 42 8.66 -9.90 -4.94
CA ASP A 42 8.58 -8.53 -5.41
C ASP A 42 7.10 -8.20 -5.69
N PRO A 43 6.49 -7.26 -4.95
CA PRO A 43 5.06 -6.95 -5.09
C PRO A 43 4.72 -6.39 -6.48
N ARG A 44 5.71 -5.94 -7.27
CA ARG A 44 5.53 -5.53 -8.67
C ARG A 44 5.26 -6.73 -9.59
N THR A 45 5.72 -7.92 -9.20
CA THR A 45 5.42 -9.18 -9.89
C THR A 45 3.94 -9.48 -9.73
N ASP A 46 3.26 -9.83 -10.83
CA ASP A 46 1.84 -10.17 -10.86
C ASP A 46 0.86 -9.12 -10.28
N LYS A 47 1.32 -7.88 -10.11
CA LYS A 47 0.54 -6.77 -9.54
C LYS A 47 0.02 -7.11 -8.12
N GLU A 48 0.78 -7.90 -7.35
CA GLU A 48 0.44 -8.23 -5.96
C GLU A 48 0.34 -6.97 -5.07
N TRP A 49 0.89 -5.83 -5.50
CA TRP A 49 0.69 -4.52 -4.88
C TRP A 49 -0.77 -4.02 -4.92
N ILE A 50 -1.59 -4.51 -5.85
CA ILE A 50 -3.01 -4.18 -5.97
C ILE A 50 -3.82 -5.33 -5.38
N ARG A 51 -4.39 -5.12 -4.19
CA ARG A 51 -5.29 -6.10 -3.57
C ARG A 51 -6.58 -6.25 -4.39
N ASN A 52 -7.01 -7.48 -4.57
CA ASN A 52 -8.33 -7.78 -5.13
C ASN A 52 -9.39 -7.62 -4.01
N PRO A 53 -10.31 -6.66 -4.11
CA PRO A 53 -11.29 -6.37 -3.06
C PRO A 53 -12.39 -7.44 -2.96
N PHE A 54 -12.55 -8.28 -3.98
CA PHE A 54 -13.54 -9.36 -4.01
C PHE A 54 -13.00 -10.71 -3.48
N LEU A 55 -11.70 -10.78 -3.15
CA LEU A 55 -11.13 -11.94 -2.48
C LEU A 55 -11.28 -11.79 -0.98
N ASN A 56 -12.20 -12.57 -0.40
CA ASN A 56 -12.46 -12.55 1.03
C ASN A 56 -11.29 -13.22 1.77
N LYS A 57 -10.30 -12.43 2.17
CA LYS A 57 -9.23 -12.83 3.09
C LYS A 57 -9.26 -11.89 4.28
N PRO A 58 -9.61 -12.36 5.48
CA PRO A 58 -9.51 -11.52 6.67
C PRO A 58 -8.04 -11.12 6.85
N GLY A 59 -7.80 -9.81 6.82
CA GLY A 59 -6.50 -9.26 7.16
C GLY A 59 -6.25 -9.49 8.64
N LYS A 60 -5.06 -9.97 9.01
CA LYS A 60 -4.70 -10.34 10.40
C LYS A 60 -4.73 -9.16 11.40
N SER A 61 -5.09 -7.96 10.94
CA SER A 61 -5.05 -6.68 11.65
C SER A 61 -6.12 -5.71 11.14
N MET A 62 -7.32 -6.19 10.81
CA MET A 62 -8.43 -5.37 10.34
C MET A 62 -9.45 -5.15 11.47
N SER A 63 -10.02 -3.96 11.56
CA SER A 63 -11.12 -3.68 12.48
C SER A 63 -12.43 -4.28 11.96
N LEU A 64 -13.38 -4.56 12.87
CA LEU A 64 -14.69 -5.11 12.49
C LEU A 64 -15.43 -4.25 11.46
N GLN A 65 -15.31 -2.93 11.56
CA GLN A 65 -15.93 -2.00 10.62
C GLN A 65 -15.36 -2.14 9.20
N GLU A 66 -14.03 -2.27 9.08
CA GLU A 66 -13.37 -2.46 7.79
C GLU A 66 -13.73 -3.83 7.19
N GLU A 67 -13.88 -4.86 8.02
CA GLU A 67 -14.34 -6.18 7.56
C GLU A 67 -15.77 -6.13 7.00
N GLU A 68 -16.70 -5.42 7.66
CA GLU A 68 -18.07 -5.24 7.17
C GLU A 68 -18.10 -4.49 5.83
N GLN A 69 -17.31 -3.42 5.69
CA GLN A 69 -17.21 -2.67 4.44
C GLN A 69 -16.63 -3.51 3.29
N LEU A 70 -15.62 -4.33 3.58
CA LEU A 70 -15.09 -5.27 2.58
C LEU A 70 -16.11 -6.34 2.20
N LEU A 71 -16.91 -6.81 3.15
CA LEU A 71 -17.95 -7.80 2.88
C LEU A 71 -19.03 -7.23 1.96
N GLU A 72 -19.44 -5.98 2.17
CA GLU A 72 -20.37 -5.27 1.29
C GLU A 72 -19.84 -5.19 -0.14
N ILE A 73 -18.58 -4.77 -0.31
CA ILE A 73 -17.93 -4.68 -1.63
C ILE A 73 -17.78 -6.05 -2.27
N ALA A 74 -17.36 -7.07 -1.52
CA ALA A 74 -17.17 -8.43 -2.02
C ALA A 74 -18.49 -9.06 -2.49
N ASN A 75 -19.62 -8.64 -1.93
CA ASN A 75 -20.96 -9.11 -2.28
C ASN A 75 -21.61 -8.27 -3.40
N ASP A 76 -21.00 -7.17 -3.84
CA ASP A 76 -21.47 -6.40 -4.98
C ASP A 76 -21.11 -7.11 -6.30
N GLY A 77 -22.07 -7.85 -6.84
CA GLY A 77 -21.94 -8.57 -8.10
C GLY A 77 -21.73 -7.65 -9.32
N GLY A 78 -22.22 -6.41 -9.28
CA GLY A 78 -22.04 -5.44 -10.36
C GLY A 78 -20.60 -4.94 -10.42
N LEU A 79 -20.06 -4.55 -9.26
CA LEU A 79 -18.65 -4.17 -9.12
C LEU A 79 -17.71 -5.33 -9.45
N LYS A 80 -18.05 -6.56 -9.04
CA LYS A 80 -17.27 -7.75 -9.38
C LYS A 80 -17.25 -8.00 -10.89
N GLY A 81 -18.41 -7.93 -11.55
CA GLY A 81 -18.50 -8.07 -13.00
C GLY A 81 -17.73 -6.97 -13.74
N MET A 82 -17.77 -5.73 -13.23
CA MET A 82 -16.96 -4.63 -13.78
C MET A 82 -15.47 -4.91 -13.62
N PHE A 83 -15.01 -5.39 -12.45
CA PHE A 83 -13.62 -5.73 -12.20
C PHE A 83 -13.10 -6.85 -13.11
N GLU A 84 -13.92 -7.87 -13.40
CA GLU A 84 -13.56 -8.97 -14.29
C GLU A 84 -13.54 -8.57 -15.78
N THR A 85 -14.33 -7.57 -16.17
CA THR A 85 -14.48 -7.14 -17.58
C THR A 85 -13.62 -5.94 -17.96
N THR A 86 -13.16 -5.16 -16.98
CA THR A 86 -12.30 -3.98 -17.22
C THR A 86 -10.83 -4.27 -16.94
N THR A 87 -9.96 -3.47 -17.53
CA THR A 87 -8.55 -3.50 -17.18
C THR A 87 -8.35 -2.97 -15.76
N LEU A 88 -7.35 -3.51 -15.04
CA LEU A 88 -7.06 -3.09 -13.67
C LEU A 88 -6.91 -1.56 -13.51
N PRO A 89 -6.17 -0.83 -14.39
CA PRO A 89 -6.12 0.63 -14.31
C PRO A 89 -7.48 1.29 -14.60
N GLY A 90 -8.27 0.76 -15.54
CA GLY A 90 -9.61 1.29 -15.86
C GLY A 90 -10.62 1.11 -14.72
N PHE A 91 -10.42 0.11 -13.86
CA PHE A 91 -11.22 -0.08 -12.65
C PHE A 91 -10.81 0.89 -11.53
N TRP A 92 -9.51 1.08 -11.30
CA TRP A 92 -9.00 1.86 -10.15
C TRP A 92 -8.76 3.35 -10.40
N ILE A 93 -8.44 3.76 -11.64
CA ILE A 93 -7.97 5.12 -11.99
C ILE A 93 -9.04 5.87 -12.80
N LYS A 94 -10.30 5.80 -12.36
CA LYS A 94 -11.41 6.41 -13.10
C LYS A 94 -11.30 7.93 -13.19
#